data_AF-A0A3D2JEH2-F1
#
_entry.id   AF-A0A3D2JEH2-F1
#
_cell.length_a   1.000
_cell.length_b   1.000
_cell.length_c   1.000
_cell.angle_alpha   90.00
_cell.angle_beta   90.00
_cell.angle_gamma   90.00
#
_symmetry.space_group_name_H-M   'P 1'
#
loop_
_entity.id
_entity.type
_entity.pdbx_description
1 polymer ?
#
loop_
_entity_poly.entity_id
_entity_poly.type
_entity_poly.pdbx_seq_one_letter_code
_entity_poly.pdbx_strand_id
1 'polypeptide(L)' 'MMSKAESVMYTALSGKHLTYSEWVQAGTGGERKVISKNSAEAAIPKLVASGRVQKIGKLYSYTSHAKQDSFSTD' A
#
# COMPACT_ATOMS: atom_id res chain seq x y z
N MET A 1 2.30 -2.99 -15.16
CA MET A 1 2.62 -1.57 -14.87
C MET A 1 1.62 -1.08 -13.84
N MET A 2 2.06 -0.42 -12.76
CA MET A 2 1.14 0.12 -11.73
C MET A 2 0.50 1.42 -12.20
N SER A 3 -0.79 1.60 -11.94
CA SER A 3 -1.45 2.89 -12.08
C SER A 3 -0.94 3.88 -11.03
N LYS A 4 -1.18 5.18 -11.27
CA LYS A 4 -0.83 6.24 -10.31
C LYS A 4 -1.43 5.98 -8.93
N ALA A 5 -2.69 5.53 -8.87
CA ALA A 5 -3.36 5.22 -7.61
C ALA A 5 -2.72 4.04 -6.89
N GLU A 6 -2.38 2.96 -7.60
CA GLU A 6 -1.67 1.82 -7.01
C GLU A 6 -0.29 2.22 -6.48
N SER A 7 0.46 3.03 -7.23
CA SER A 7 1.79 3.50 -6.80
C SER A 7 1.71 4.37 -5.53
N VAL A 8 0.73 5.29 -5.47
CA VAL A 8 0.51 6.15 -4.30
C VAL A 8 0.09 5.32 -3.09
N MET A 9 -0.88 4.41 -3.28
CA MET A 9 -1.34 3.53 -2.19
C MET A 9 -0.23 2.61 -1.71
N TYR A 10 0.54 2.01 -2.61
CA TYR A 10 1.68 1.17 -2.25
C TYR A 10 2.68 1.97 -1.40
N THR A 11 3.08 3.17 -1.86
CA THR A 11 3.99 4.05 -1.12
C THR A 11 3.42 4.47 0.25
N ALA A 12 2.12 4.74 0.34
CA ALA A 12 1.45 5.13 1.58
C ALA A 12 1.51 4.04 2.66
N LEU A 13 1.61 2.77 2.26
CA LEU A 13 1.76 1.62 3.16
C LEU A 13 3.21 1.38 3.58
N SER A 14 4.20 2.03 2.95
CA SER A 14 5.62 1.71 3.09
C SER A 14 6.07 1.76 4.55
N GLY A 15 6.59 0.63 5.04
CA GLY A 15 7.06 0.47 6.43
C GLY A 15 5.96 0.52 7.51
N LYS A 16 4.68 0.44 7.13
CA LYS A 16 3.54 0.57 8.06
C LYS A 16 2.56 -0.60 7.94
N HIS A 17 1.85 -0.84 9.04
CA HIS A 17 0.68 -1.72 9.09
C HIS A 17 -0.55 -0.83 9.29
N LEU A 18 -1.42 -0.74 8.28
CA LEU A 18 -2.56 0.19 8.30
C LEU A 18 -3.87 -0.56 8.15
N THR A 19 -4.90 -0.13 8.86
CA THR A 19 -6.27 -0.55 8.55
C THR A 19 -6.71 0.00 7.19
N TYR A 20 -7.82 -0.52 6.66
CA TYR A 20 -8.38 -0.04 5.39
C TYR A 20 -8.59 1.49 5.39
N SER A 21 -9.22 2.02 6.44
CA SER A 21 -9.51 3.45 6.58
C SER A 21 -8.25 4.30 6.67
N GLU A 22 -7.28 3.89 7.49
CA GLU A 22 -6.01 4.60 7.62
C GLU A 22 -5.22 4.58 6.33
N TRP A 23 -5.25 3.47 5.59
CA TRP A 23 -4.55 3.36 4.33
C TRP A 23 -5.17 4.25 3.25
N VAL A 24 -6.50 4.27 3.14
CA VAL A 24 -7.22 5.19 2.24
C VAL A 24 -6.94 6.65 2.61
N GLN A 25 -6.94 6.99 3.90
CA GLN A 25 -6.61 8.33 4.36
C GLN A 25 -5.16 8.72 4.04
N ALA A 26 -4.21 7.81 4.24
CA ALA A 26 -2.81 8.02 3.92
C ALA A 26 -2.57 8.22 2.42
N GLY A 27 -3.25 7.44 1.56
CA GLY A 27 -3.12 7.56 0.11
C GLY A 27 -3.81 8.78 -0.49
N THR A 28 -4.93 9.23 0.11
CA THR A 28 -5.60 10.46 -0.33
C THR A 28 -4.86 11.72 0.13
N GLY A 29 -4.02 11.62 1.17
CA GLY A 29 -3.11 12.69 1.59
C GLY A 29 -3.81 13.89 2.23
N GLY A 30 -5.05 13.72 2.71
CA GLY A 30 -5.84 14.79 3.33
C GLY A 30 -5.95 16.02 2.43
N GLU A 31 -5.40 17.14 2.88
CA GLU A 31 -5.46 18.44 2.19
C GLU A 31 -4.74 18.47 0.83
N ARG A 32 -3.73 17.61 0.63
CA ARG A 32 -2.99 17.56 -0.65
C ARG A 32 -3.72 16.80 -1.76
N LYS A 33 -4.81 16.08 -1.45
CA LYS A 33 -5.64 15.28 -2.38
C LYS A 33 -4.82 14.60 -3.48
N VAL A 34 -3.88 13.73 -3.09
CA VAL A 34 -2.95 13.08 -4.02
C VAL A 34 -3.68 12.21 -5.04
N ILE A 35 -4.71 11.49 -4.57
CA ILE A 35 -5.67 10.75 -5.38
C ILE A 35 -7.07 10.85 -4.75
N SER A 36 -8.12 10.57 -5.53
CA SER A 36 -9.49 10.51 -5.00
C SER A 36 -9.70 9.27 -4.13
N LYS A 37 -10.63 9.36 -3.17
CA LYS A 37 -11.03 8.24 -2.30
C LYS A 37 -11.40 6.99 -3.12
N ASN A 38 -12.25 7.14 -4.14
CA ASN A 38 -12.64 6.02 -5.01
C ASN A 38 -11.44 5.37 -5.70
N SER A 39 -10.43 6.15 -6.10
CA SER A 39 -9.20 5.61 -6.72
C SER A 39 -8.35 4.84 -5.71
N ALA A 40 -8.25 5.35 -4.48
CA ALA A 40 -7.57 4.67 -3.38
C ALA A 40 -8.24 3.33 -3.05
N GLU A 41 -9.57 3.34 -2.87
CA GLU A 41 -10.38 2.15 -2.59
C GLU A 41 -10.30 1.11 -3.72
N ALA A 42 -10.32 1.55 -4.98
CA ALA A 42 -10.17 0.65 -6.13
C ALA A 42 -8.75 0.08 -6.30
N ALA A 43 -7.72 0.75 -5.77
CA ALA A 43 -6.33 0.30 -5.86
C ALA A 43 -5.98 -0.77 -4.82
N ILE A 44 -6.57 -0.71 -3.63
CA ILE A 44 -6.35 -1.69 -2.53
C ILE A 44 -6.53 -3.16 -2.99
N PRO A 45 -7.69 -3.56 -3.54
CA PRO A 45 -7.89 -4.95 -3.94
C PRO A 45 -6.95 -5.38 -5.07
N LYS A 46 -6.53 -4.47 -5.94
CA LYS A 46 -5.56 -4.77 -7.00
C LYS A 46 -4.16 -5.03 -6.44
N LEU A 47 -3.73 -4.25 -5.45
CA LEU A 47 -2.46 -4.46 -4.76
C LEU A 47 -2.43 -5.80 -4.00
N VAL A 48 -3.55 -6.16 -3.37
CA VAL A 48 -3.70 -7.47 -2.72
C VAL A 48 -3.70 -8.60 -3.76
N ALA A 49 -4.48 -8.48 -4.83
CA ALA A 49 -4.53 -9.47 -5.90
C ALA A 49 -3.18 -9.64 -6.62
N SER A 50 -2.37 -8.58 -6.69
CA SER A 50 -1.02 -8.63 -7.25
C SER A 50 0.00 -9.34 -6.36
N GLY A 51 -0.39 -9.72 -5.14
CA GLY A 51 0.50 -10.39 -4.18
C GLY A 51 1.58 -9.49 -3.60
N ARG A 52 1.47 -8.16 -3.76
CA ARG A 52 2.43 -7.16 -3.23
C ARG A 52 2.07 -6.64 -1.84
N VAL A 53 0.80 -6.79 -1.47
CA VAL A 53 0.25 -6.44 -0.16
C VAL A 53 -0.55 -7.63 0.32
N GLN A 54 -0.47 -7.92 1.61
CA GLN A 54 -1.28 -8.92 2.28
C GLN A 54 -2.11 -8.28 3.38
N LYS A 55 -3.25 -8.92 3.66
CA LYS A 55 -4.11 -8.58 4.78
C LYS A 55 -3.83 -9.57 5.93
N ILE A 56 -3.37 -9.05 7.06
CA ILE A 56 -3.14 -9.79 8.30
C ILE A 56 -4.19 -9.34 9.30
N GLY A 57 -5.23 -10.15 9.50
CA GLY A 57 -6.39 -9.77 10.29
C GLY A 57 -7.11 -8.55 9.71
N LYS A 58 -7.05 -7.40 10.41
CA LYS A 58 -7.65 -6.13 9.98
C LYS A 58 -6.65 -5.17 9.34
N LEU A 59 -5.37 -5.51 9.34
CA LEU A 59 -4.28 -4.66 8.88
C LEU A 59 -3.81 -5.10 7.49
N TYR A 60 -3.41 -4.13 6.68
CA TYR A 60 -2.72 -4.34 5.42
C TYR A 60 -1.23 -4.08 5.62
N SER A 61 -0.40 -4.87 4.94
CA SER A 61 1.05 -4.81 5.03
C SER A 61 1.68 -5.32 3.75
N TYR A 62 2.96 -5.02 3.54
CA TYR A 62 3.71 -5.62 2.46
C TYR A 62 3.76 -7.14 2.62
N THR A 63 3.63 -7.86 1.52
CA THR A 63 4.02 -9.27 1.49
C THR A 63 5.54 -9.35 1.57
N SER A 64 6.05 -10.14 2.50
CA SER A 64 7.49 -10.38 2.69
C SER A 64 8.22 -11.02 1.49
N HIS A 65 7.52 -11.25 0.37
CA HIS A 65 8.11 -11.62 -0.91
C HIS A 65 8.67 -10.43 -1.70
N ALA A 66 8.45 -9.20 -1.26
CA ALA A 66 9.39 -8.12 -1.55
C ALA A 66 10.65 -8.37 -0.69
N LYS A 67 11.51 -9.28 -1.15
CA LYS A 67 12.91 -9.44 -0.68
C LYS A 67 13.41 -8.04 -0.28
N GLN A 68 13.82 -7.76 0.97
CA GLN A 68 15.00 -8.35 1.60
C GLN A 68 15.99 -8.87 0.55
N ASP A 69 16.26 -8.07 -0.48
CA ASP A 69 17.57 -8.13 -1.11
C ASP A 69 18.52 -7.56 -0.07
N SER A 70 19.17 -8.55 0.52
CA SER A 70 20.20 -8.52 1.52
C SER A 70 21.24 -7.43 1.25
N PHE A 71 21.63 -6.71 2.29
CA PHE A 71 23.06 -6.61 2.55
C PHE A 71 23.29 -6.86 4.04
N SER A 72 23.54 -8.12 4.35
CA SER A 72 24.35 -8.52 5.50
C SER A 72 25.82 -8.46 5.08
N THR A 73 26.70 -8.32 6.09
CA THR A 73 28.19 -8.43 6.07
C THR A 73 28.89 -7.20 5.47
N ASP A 74 29.79 -6.48 6.15
CA ASP A 74 30.80 -6.79 7.18
C ASP A 74 30.85 -5.69 8.25
#